data_AF-A0A968E3Y0-F1
#
_entry.id   AF-A0A968E3Y0-F1
#
_cell.length_a   1.000
_cell.length_b   1.000
_cell.length_c   1.000
_cell.angle_alpha   90.00
_cell.angle_beta   90.00
_cell.angle_gamma   90.00
#
_symmetry.space_group_name_H-M   'P 1'
#
loop_
_entity.id
_entity.type
_entity.pdbx_description
1 polymer ?
#
loop_
_entity_poly.entity_id
_entity_poly.type
_entity_poly.pdbx_seq_one_letter_code
_entity_poly.pdbx_strand_id
1 'polypeptide(L)'
;MKKTAISLASFLFILITVVYFFIAGTEDSSKQNIGFENTKKIENKFKKEPNIRKCVLLTHNFSALGKYKKSIYYGKKCIKLGVEGEPPGTDVHLWMAFSYYKIENNKMYKKHMERAKKISKHKQRV
;
A
#
# COMPACT_ATOMS: atom_id res chain seq x y z
N MET A 1 17.24 20.69 47.72
CA MET A 1 16.64 20.64 46.36
C MET A 1 17.76 20.69 45.33
N LYS A 2 18.11 19.56 44.69
CA LYS A 2 19.20 19.50 43.68
C LYS A 2 18.64 20.02 42.34
N LYS A 3 19.14 21.17 41.88
CA LYS A 3 18.85 21.68 40.53
C LYS A 3 19.69 20.88 39.53
N THR A 4 19.04 20.12 38.66
CA THR A 4 19.68 19.44 37.53
C THR A 4 20.12 20.48 36.50
N ALA A 5 21.42 20.78 36.46
CA ALA A 5 22.02 21.55 35.39
C ALA A 5 22.11 20.66 34.15
N ILE A 6 21.17 20.83 33.22
CA ILE A 6 21.26 20.19 31.90
C ILE A 6 22.39 20.88 31.15
N SER A 7 23.41 20.12 30.76
CA SER A 7 24.53 20.63 29.96
C SER A 7 24.03 21.23 28.65
N LEU A 8 24.59 22.37 28.23
CA LEU A 8 24.28 23.00 26.94
C LEU A 8 24.40 22.01 25.77
N ALA A 9 25.32 21.05 25.85
CA ALA A 9 25.51 20.01 24.83
C ALA A 9 24.29 19.09 24.71
N SER A 10 23.62 18.76 25.82
CA SER A 10 22.41 17.94 25.83
C SER A 10 21.22 18.68 25.22
N PHE A 11 21.11 19.98 25.45
CA PHE A 11 20.09 20.82 24.81
C PHE A 11 20.30 20.93 23.30
N LEU A 12 21.56 21.10 22.86
CA LEU A 12 21.89 21.18 21.44
C LEU A 12 21.57 19.87 20.71
N PHE A 13 21.86 18.73 21.34
CA PHE A 13 21.56 17.41 20.78
C PHE A 13 20.06 17.17 20.62
N ILE A 14 19.26 17.61 21.60
CA ILE A 14 17.79 17.54 21.52
C ILE A 14 17.27 18.44 20.39
N LEU A 15 17.81 19.65 20.24
CA LEU A 15 17.42 20.54 19.15
C LEU A 15 17.76 19.95 17.77
N ILE A 16 18.96 19.39 17.60
CA ILE A 16 19.39 18.78 16.33
C ILE A 16 18.50 17.58 15.99
N THR A 17 18.16 16.74 16.96
CA THR A 17 17.28 15.58 16.72
C THR A 17 15.87 16.00 16.36
N VAL A 18 15.30 17.00 17.03
CA VAL A 18 13.96 17.53 16.71
C VAL A 18 13.94 18.16 15.31
N VAL A 19 14.96 18.95 14.95
CA VAL A 19 15.06 19.57 13.62
C VAL A 19 15.22 18.51 12.52
N TYR A 20 16.04 17.48 12.75
CA TYR A 20 16.20 16.39 11.80
C TYR A 20 14.90 15.61 11.59
N PHE A 21 14.14 15.35 12.66
CA PHE A 21 12.81 14.74 12.57
C PHE A 21 11.80 15.60 11.78
N PHE A 22 11.86 16.93 11.94
CA PHE A 22 11.01 17.85 11.18
C PHE A 22 11.37 17.88 9.69
N ILE A 23 12.66 17.88 9.35
CA ILE A 23 13.10 17.92 7.95
C ILE A 23 12.84 16.57 7.26
N ALA A 24 13.17 15.45 7.90
CA ALA A 24 12.93 14.10 7.37
C ALA A 24 11.43 13.76 7.24
N GLY A 25 10.55 14.43 8.01
CA GLY A 25 9.09 14.28 7.90
C GLY A 25 8.44 15.04 6.73
N THR A 26 9.19 15.88 6.01
CA THR A 26 8.64 16.72 4.93
C THR A 26 8.87 16.17 3.52
N GLU A 27 9.56 15.04 3.36
CA GLU A 27 9.66 14.38 2.07
C GLU A 27 8.28 13.87 1.60
N ASP A 28 7.79 14.51 0.52
CA ASP A 28 6.81 14.02 -0.45
C ASP A 28 5.30 14.12 -0.19
N SER A 29 4.84 15.15 0.53
CA SER A 29 3.41 15.51 0.52
C SER A 29 2.90 15.86 -0.91
N SER A 30 3.74 16.48 -1.75
CA SER A 30 3.41 16.84 -3.13
C SER A 30 3.32 15.62 -4.06
N LYS A 31 4.26 14.67 -3.98
CA LYS A 31 4.23 13.43 -4.78
C LYS A 31 3.09 12.50 -4.35
N GLN A 32 2.77 12.44 -3.06
CA GLN A 32 1.59 11.71 -2.58
C GLN A 32 0.28 12.32 -3.11
N ASN A 33 0.19 13.65 -3.19
CA ASN A 33 -0.99 14.34 -3.74
C ASN A 33 -1.19 14.05 -5.24
N ILE A 34 -0.13 14.11 -6.05
CA ILE A 34 -0.18 13.77 -7.49
C ILE A 34 -0.57 12.29 -7.68
N GLY A 35 0.02 11.38 -6.89
CA GLY A 35 -0.33 9.96 -6.92
C GLY A 35 -1.79 9.70 -6.56
N PHE A 36 -2.33 10.44 -5.57
CA PHE A 36 -3.72 10.31 -5.16
C PHE A 36 -4.70 10.83 -6.21
N GLU A 37 -4.44 11.98 -6.83
CA GLU A 37 -5.31 12.55 -7.87
C GLU A 37 -5.39 11.65 -9.10
N ASN A 38 -4.24 11.15 -9.56
CA ASN A 38 -4.18 10.17 -10.65
C ASN A 38 -4.96 8.89 -10.32
N THR A 39 -4.84 8.41 -9.08
CA THR A 39 -5.60 7.23 -8.62
C THR A 39 -7.10 7.48 -8.63
N LYS A 40 -7.56 8.67 -8.23
CA LYS A 40 -8.98 9.06 -8.28
C LYS A 40 -9.50 9.14 -9.72
N LYS A 41 -8.68 9.64 -10.66
CA LYS A 41 -9.01 9.65 -12.09
C LYS A 41 -9.19 8.23 -12.64
N ILE A 42 -8.29 7.30 -12.29
CA ILE A 42 -8.41 5.88 -12.65
C ILE A 42 -9.67 5.27 -12.00
N GLU A 43 -9.95 5.59 -10.73
CA GLU A 43 -11.12 5.10 -9.99
C GLU A 43 -12.43 5.50 -10.68
N ASN A 44 -12.53 6.76 -11.11
CA ASN A 44 -13.70 7.24 -11.85
C ASN A 44 -13.85 6.58 -13.22
N LYS A 45 -12.75 6.36 -13.95
CA LYS A 45 -12.78 5.63 -15.22
C LYS A 45 -13.18 4.16 -15.03
N PHE A 46 -12.72 3.52 -13.95
CA PHE A 46 -13.08 2.14 -13.62
C PHE A 46 -14.57 1.99 -13.29
N LYS A 47 -15.19 2.99 -12.64
CA LYS A 47 -16.64 2.98 -12.37
C LYS A 47 -17.48 2.97 -13.65
N LYS A 48 -17.01 3.63 -14.72
CA LYS A 48 -17.68 3.67 -16.02
C LYS A 48 -17.45 2.40 -16.82
N GLU A 49 -16.21 1.89 -16.80
CA GLU A 49 -15.78 0.74 -17.58
C GLU A 49 -14.90 -0.17 -16.72
N PRO A 50 -15.52 -1.12 -16.00
CA PRO A 50 -14.80 -2.08 -15.18
C PRO A 50 -13.96 -3.01 -16.06
N ASN A 51 -12.65 -3.07 -15.78
CA ASN A 51 -11.79 -4.07 -16.36
C ASN A 51 -10.67 -4.47 -15.39
N ILE A 52 -10.11 -5.65 -15.63
CA ILE A 52 -9.14 -6.26 -14.72
C ILE A 52 -7.87 -5.40 -14.57
N ARG A 53 -7.37 -4.82 -15.66
CA ARG A 53 -6.16 -3.99 -15.67
C ARG A 53 -6.29 -2.75 -14.79
N LYS A 54 -7.34 -1.95 -14.99
CA LYS A 54 -7.65 -0.77 -14.15
C LYS A 54 -7.80 -1.17 -12.70
N CYS A 55 -8.42 -2.32 -12.45
CA CYS A 55 -8.60 -2.84 -11.10
C CYS A 55 -7.27 -3.20 -10.40
N VAL A 56 -6.35 -3.87 -11.10
CA VAL A 56 -5.00 -4.18 -10.57
C VAL A 56 -4.25 -2.90 -10.22
N LEU A 57 -4.30 -1.89 -11.11
CA LEU A 57 -3.69 -0.57 -10.83
C LEU A 57 -4.29 0.09 -9.58
N LEU A 58 -5.61 0.08 -9.40
CA LEU A 58 -6.25 0.66 -8.21
C LEU A 58 -5.83 -0.08 -6.93
N THR A 59 -5.73 -1.41 -7.00
CA THR A 59 -5.27 -2.24 -5.87
C THR A 59 -3.85 -1.83 -5.45
N HIS A 60 -2.94 -1.77 -6.41
CA HIS A 60 -1.56 -1.34 -6.18
C HIS A 60 -1.49 0.10 -5.65
N ASN A 61 -2.11 1.05 -6.33
CA ASN A 61 -2.01 2.46 -5.98
C ASN A 61 -2.58 2.75 -4.58
N PHE A 62 -3.75 2.20 -4.24
CA PHE A 62 -4.28 2.38 -2.90
C PHE A 62 -3.43 1.71 -1.83
N SER A 63 -2.74 0.61 -2.15
CA SER A 63 -1.77 -0.01 -1.25
C SER A 63 -0.57 0.90 -1.01
N ALA A 64 0.02 1.45 -2.07
CA ALA A 64 1.15 2.37 -2.02
C ALA A 64 0.82 3.68 -1.27
N LEU A 65 -0.42 4.18 -1.41
CA LEU A 65 -0.91 5.36 -0.71
C LEU A 65 -1.34 5.08 0.75
N GLY A 66 -1.09 3.89 1.29
CA GLY A 66 -1.48 3.51 2.64
C GLY A 66 -3.00 3.31 2.84
N LYS A 67 -3.80 3.37 1.77
CA LYS A 67 -5.26 3.20 1.79
C LYS A 67 -5.63 1.72 1.68
N TYR A 68 -5.14 0.91 2.62
CA TYR A 68 -5.21 -0.56 2.58
C TYR A 68 -6.62 -1.13 2.44
N LYS A 69 -7.62 -0.53 3.11
CA LYS A 69 -9.03 -0.96 2.97
C LYS A 69 -9.55 -0.80 1.53
N LYS A 70 -9.17 0.29 0.84
CA LYS A 70 -9.53 0.50 -0.57
C LYS A 70 -8.77 -0.44 -1.49
N SER A 71 -7.47 -0.67 -1.24
CA SER A 71 -6.69 -1.69 -1.95
C SER A 71 -7.39 -3.06 -1.89
N ILE A 72 -7.77 -3.51 -0.69
CA ILE A 72 -8.50 -4.77 -0.50
C ILE A 72 -9.84 -4.78 -1.24
N TYR A 73 -10.60 -3.69 -1.19
CA TYR A 73 -11.87 -3.57 -1.90
C TYR A 73 -11.71 -3.77 -3.41
N TYR A 74 -10.77 -3.04 -4.02
CA TYR A 74 -10.51 -3.17 -5.45
C TYR A 74 -9.92 -4.53 -5.78
N GLY A 75 -8.96 -5.04 -5.01
CA GLY A 75 -8.40 -6.38 -5.22
C GLY A 75 -9.46 -7.49 -5.23
N LYS A 76 -10.44 -7.42 -4.34
CA LYS A 76 -11.61 -8.33 -4.36
C LYS A 76 -12.46 -8.18 -5.61
N LYS A 77 -12.70 -6.95 -6.09
CA LYS A 77 -13.38 -6.71 -7.37
C LYS A 77 -12.59 -7.31 -8.53
N CYS A 78 -11.26 -7.18 -8.54
CA CYS A 78 -10.42 -7.72 -9.62
C CYS A 78 -10.52 -9.24 -9.68
N ILE A 79 -10.51 -9.88 -8.50
CA ILE A 79 -10.68 -11.33 -8.41
C ILE A 79 -12.02 -11.76 -8.99
N LYS A 80 -13.11 -11.03 -8.72
CA LYS A 80 -14.42 -11.32 -9.30
C LYS A 80 -14.42 -11.16 -10.82
N LEU A 81 -13.86 -10.07 -11.34
CA LEU A 81 -13.76 -9.83 -12.78
C LEU A 81 -12.88 -10.86 -13.50
N GLY A 82 -11.82 -11.35 -12.85
CA GLY A 82 -10.91 -12.33 -13.45
C GLY A 82 -11.45 -13.77 -13.49
N VAL A 83 -12.46 -14.10 -12.69
CA VAL A 83 -13.19 -15.37 -12.81
C VAL A 83 -13.98 -15.44 -14.12
N GLU A 84 -14.24 -14.29 -14.76
CA GLU A 84 -15.03 -14.18 -16.00
C GLU A 84 -14.16 -14.04 -17.27
N GLY A 85 -12.82 -14.06 -17.20
CA GLY A 85 -12.00 -13.95 -18.44
C GLY A 85 -10.48 -14.14 -18.36
N GLU A 86 -9.84 -13.95 -17.20
CA GLU A 86 -8.41 -14.25 -17.00
C GLU A 86 -8.10 -14.17 -15.49
N PRO A 87 -7.48 -15.19 -14.87
CA PRO A 87 -7.25 -15.16 -13.42
C PRO A 87 -6.44 -13.92 -13.05
N PRO A 88 -6.81 -13.20 -11.97
CA PRO A 88 -6.05 -12.05 -11.50
C PRO A 88 -4.61 -12.52 -11.25
N GLY A 89 -3.67 -11.87 -11.93
CA GLY A 89 -2.26 -12.22 -11.82
C GLY A 89 -1.75 -12.18 -10.37
N THR A 90 -0.58 -12.78 -10.16
CA THR A 90 0.15 -12.85 -8.88
C THR A 90 0.13 -11.50 -8.14
N ASP A 91 0.24 -10.40 -8.87
CA ASP A 91 0.32 -9.03 -8.37
C ASP A 91 -0.87 -8.64 -7.49
N VAL A 92 -2.11 -8.94 -7.88
CA VAL A 92 -3.31 -8.59 -7.09
C VAL A 92 -3.27 -9.30 -5.74
N HIS A 93 -2.87 -10.57 -5.74
CA HIS A 93 -2.76 -11.35 -4.52
C HIS A 93 -1.65 -10.82 -3.61
N LEU A 94 -0.51 -10.39 -4.15
CA LEU A 94 0.57 -9.79 -3.38
C LEU A 94 0.18 -8.45 -2.75
N TRP A 95 -0.44 -7.55 -3.50
CA TRP A 95 -0.88 -6.25 -2.96
C TRP A 95 -1.97 -6.38 -1.91
N MET A 96 -2.90 -7.33 -2.09
CA MET A 96 -3.89 -7.65 -1.08
C MET A 96 -3.25 -8.28 0.16
N ALA A 97 -2.27 -9.19 -0.01
CA ALA A 97 -1.54 -9.76 1.12
C ALA A 97 -0.86 -8.66 1.93
N PHE A 98 -0.09 -7.78 1.28
CA PHE A 98 0.54 -6.64 1.94
C PHE A 98 -0.49 -5.74 2.66
N SER A 99 -1.61 -5.43 2.00
CA SER A 99 -2.67 -4.63 2.60
C SER A 99 -3.29 -5.31 3.83
N TYR A 100 -3.48 -6.63 3.79
CA TYR A 100 -3.97 -7.42 4.93
C TYR A 100 -2.97 -7.49 6.07
N TYR A 101 -1.67 -7.59 5.76
CA TYR A 101 -0.60 -7.52 6.75
C TYR A 101 -0.62 -6.16 7.48
N LYS A 102 -0.74 -5.05 6.74
CA LYS A 102 -0.78 -3.69 7.30
C LYS A 102 -2.02 -3.38 8.13
N ILE A 103 -3.10 -4.15 8.00
CA ILE A 103 -4.27 -4.07 8.89
C ILE A 103 -4.36 -5.24 9.87
N GLU A 104 -3.24 -5.94 10.09
CA GLU A 104 -3.07 -7.03 11.07
C GLU A 104 -4.01 -8.23 10.88
N ASN A 105 -4.55 -8.42 9.67
CA ASN A 105 -5.37 -9.57 9.33
C ASN A 105 -4.50 -10.72 8.81
N ASN A 106 -3.82 -11.40 9.74
CA ASN A 106 -2.86 -12.47 9.45
C ASN A 106 -3.47 -13.66 8.68
N LYS A 107 -4.74 -13.99 8.95
CA LYS A 107 -5.45 -15.07 8.25
C LYS A 107 -5.58 -14.77 6.76
N MET A 108 -6.03 -13.57 6.42
CA MET A 108 -6.21 -13.17 5.03
C MET A 108 -4.86 -12.92 4.33
N TYR A 109 -3.88 -12.37 5.03
CA TYR A 109 -2.50 -12.28 4.53
C TYR A 109 -1.99 -13.65 4.03
N LYS A 110 -1.99 -14.66 4.90
CA LYS A 110 -1.55 -16.03 4.56
C LYS A 110 -2.32 -16.59 3.37
N LYS A 111 -3.65 -16.44 3.36
CA LYS A 111 -4.51 -16.91 2.26
C LYS A 111 -4.10 -16.32 0.90
N HIS A 112 -3.82 -15.02 0.85
CA HIS A 112 -3.45 -14.34 -0.40
C HIS A 112 -2.01 -14.67 -0.83
N MET A 113 -1.07 -14.82 0.13
CA MET A 113 0.28 -15.30 -0.16
C MET A 113 0.29 -16.71 -0.78
N GLU A 114 -0.49 -17.64 -0.22
CA GLU A 114 -0.58 -19.00 -0.76
C GLU A 114 -1.18 -19.05 -2.16
N ARG A 115 -2.15 -18.18 -2.46
CA ARG A 115 -2.69 -18.04 -3.82
C ARG A 115 -1.64 -17.50 -4.80
N ALA A 116 -0.90 -16.46 -4.42
CA ALA A 116 0.19 -15.92 -5.25
C ALA A 116 1.24 -17.00 -5.59
N LYS A 117 1.64 -17.81 -4.59
CA LYS A 117 2.57 -18.94 -4.79
C LYS A 117 2.03 -20.01 -5.74
N LYS A 118 0.74 -20.34 -5.66
CA LYS A 118 0.12 -21.34 -6.55
C LYS A 118 0.13 -20.85 -8.00
N ILE A 119 -0.22 -19.59 -8.22
CA ILE A 119 -0.23 -18.97 -9.56
C ILE A 119 1.18 -18.92 -10.13
N SER A 120 2.18 -18.51 -9.34
CA SER A 120 3.58 -18.43 -9.81
C SER A 120 4.13 -19.80 -10.21
N LYS A 121 3.85 -20.85 -9.43
CA LYS A 121 4.26 -22.22 -9.78
C LYS A 121 3.57 -22.74 -11.04
N HIS A 122 2.31 -22.40 -11.26
CA HIS A 122 1.60 -22.80 -12.47
C HIS A 122 2.21 -22.15 -13.72
N LYS A 123 2.53 -20.84 -13.66
CA LYS A 123 3.19 -20.11 -14.76
C LYS A 123 4.58 -20.65 -15.14
N GLN A 124 5.29 -21.31 -14.22
CA GLN A 124 6.61 -21.89 -14.51
C GLN A 124 6.53 -23.25 -15.21
N ARG A 125 5.34 -23.87 -15.28
CA ARG A 125 5.12 -25.21 -15.83
C ARG A 125 4.46 -25.21 -17.21
N VAL A 126 4.02 -24.04 -17.67
CA VAL A 126 3.39 -23.81 -18.97
C VAL A 126 4.37 -23.02 -19.82
#